data_AF-A0A8C5DV21-F1
#
_entry.id   AF-A0A8C5DV21-F1
#
_cell.length_a   1.000
_cell.length_b   1.000
_cell.length_c   1.000
_cell.angle_alpha   90.00
_cell.angle_beta   90.00
_cell.angle_gamma   90.00
#
_symmetry.space_group_name_H-M   'P 1'
#
loop_
_entity.id
_entity.type
_entity.pdbx_description
1 polymer ?
#
loop_
_entity_poly.entity_id
_entity_poly.type
_entity_poly.pdbx_seq_one_letter_code
_entity_poly.pdbx_strand_id
1 'polypeptide(L)'
;QNNYYNLSKEIFKYMSLSKCNALLPITFFSHSSSAPASWLLKKLPTSSQNEEHPTQPAEAKNHQAKGSVSDVMDKAKKLIDAGKQTGKVKGGSKLDALFKHPLYNLPRPELQDDDWLLRVRTNEDPQEKKSYEKVTWTSDVETHPPWLRFHLGISRWELYNRTDHNLVQLTEYLATQRILGAVQKTGGTQLKLLLSFPNHGQALLKPMKQSRDAETDVNLFYFSDFERHNAEISAFHLDRLLGFNRIPPVIGRLINATSEIKDITTDHKLSKTFFKSPAGNVCFYGHCEYYCSTEHPVCGKPDGVEASLAAMLPDLTLAPRRSWRSPWRRSYSRTKLAQWEKDPEYCNSVKQTAPYNQGTRLVDLIDMTILDFLMSNMDRHHYETFEKFGNDTFLLHLDNGRGFGRHSQDEPSILAPLKQCCRIRHSTLLRLRLLSVPDFRLSDMMRDCLTQDPLTAVAPLLSEPHLAALDRRLATILKVVQTCQEKHKDVLYEDLGGYDADKL
;
A
#
# COMPACT_ATOMS: atom_id res chain seq x y z
N GLN A 1 -33.28 -19.77 -16.41
CA GLN A 1 -33.45 -18.31 -16.64
C GLN A 1 -34.66 -17.68 -15.91
N ASN A 2 -35.35 -18.36 -14.98
CA ASN A 2 -36.50 -17.77 -14.25
C ASN A 2 -36.40 -17.80 -12.70
N ASN A 3 -35.24 -18.14 -12.13
CA ASN A 3 -35.01 -18.03 -10.67
C ASN A 3 -34.13 -16.84 -10.25
N TYR A 4 -33.64 -16.03 -11.20
CA TYR A 4 -32.82 -14.84 -10.92
C TYR A 4 -33.65 -13.55 -10.72
N TYR A 5 -34.97 -13.60 -10.93
CA TYR A 5 -35.84 -12.41 -10.88
C TYR A 5 -36.36 -12.09 -9.47
N ASN A 6 -36.32 -13.02 -8.51
CA ASN A 6 -36.87 -12.82 -7.17
C ASN A 6 -35.86 -12.36 -6.11
N LEU A 7 -34.54 -12.43 -6.39
CA LEU A 7 -33.50 -11.97 -5.45
C LEU A 7 -33.27 -10.44 -5.49
N SER A 8 -33.73 -9.77 -6.56
CA SER A 8 -33.51 -8.32 -6.75
C SER A 8 -34.43 -7.42 -5.90
N LYS A 9 -35.52 -7.95 -5.35
CA LYS A 9 -36.44 -7.18 -4.49
C LYS A 9 -36.05 -7.15 -3.01
N GLU A 10 -35.37 -8.17 -2.50
CA GLU A 10 -34.98 -8.25 -1.07
C GLU A 10 -33.76 -7.36 -0.77
N ILE A 11 -32.78 -7.30 -1.66
CA ILE A 11 -31.59 -6.42 -1.51
C ILE A 11 -31.99 -4.93 -1.58
N PHE A 12 -33.00 -4.58 -2.40
CA PHE A 12 -33.53 -3.21 -2.47
C PHE A 12 -34.33 -2.81 -1.22
N LYS A 13 -34.91 -3.77 -0.49
CA LYS A 13 -35.71 -3.49 0.71
C LYS A 13 -34.85 -3.11 1.91
N TYR A 14 -33.63 -3.67 2.01
CA TYR A 14 -32.69 -3.36 3.10
C TYR A 14 -31.87 -2.09 2.88
N MET A 15 -31.71 -1.60 1.63
CA MET A 15 -31.13 -0.29 1.37
C MET A 15 -32.14 0.88 1.48
N SER A 16 -33.44 0.60 1.60
CA SER A 16 -34.51 1.62 1.64
C SER A 16 -35.09 1.90 3.05
N LEU A 17 -34.64 1.21 4.10
CA LEU A 17 -35.24 1.31 5.45
C LEU A 17 -34.36 1.98 6.53
N SER A 18 -33.32 2.72 6.13
CA SER A 18 -32.61 3.63 7.04
C SER A 18 -32.91 5.09 6.68
N LYS A 19 -34.17 5.50 6.83
CA LYS A 19 -34.63 6.87 7.17
C LYS A 19 -36.15 6.95 7.13
N CYS A 20 -36.81 7.05 8.29
CA CYS A 20 -37.88 8.01 8.54
C CYS A 20 -38.32 8.05 10.01
N ASN A 21 -38.70 9.27 10.44
CA ASN A 21 -39.24 9.76 11.71
C ASN A 21 -38.19 10.17 12.77
N ALA A 22 -38.16 11.41 13.29
CA ALA A 22 -39.19 12.46 13.33
C ALA A 22 -38.58 13.89 13.32
N LEU A 23 -39.37 14.82 12.79
CA LEU A 23 -39.19 16.28 12.73
C LEU A 23 -39.34 16.95 14.10
N LEU A 24 -38.63 18.06 14.34
CA LEU A 24 -39.16 19.43 14.50
C LEU A 24 -38.01 20.43 14.84
N PRO A 25 -38.20 21.76 14.65
CA PRO A 25 -37.20 22.65 14.05
C PRO A 25 -36.55 23.59 15.07
N ILE A 26 -35.29 23.99 14.85
CA ILE A 26 -34.75 25.22 15.46
C ILE A 26 -33.93 26.00 14.42
N THR A 27 -34.26 27.29 14.39
CA THR A 27 -33.90 28.38 13.49
C THR A 27 -32.41 28.75 13.47
N PHE A 28 -31.99 29.32 12.33
CA PHE A 28 -30.72 30.01 12.11
C PHE A 28 -30.48 31.13 13.13
N PHE A 29 -29.24 31.22 13.65
CA PHE A 29 -28.55 32.50 13.86
C PHE A 29 -27.03 32.31 13.69
N SER A 30 -26.47 33.15 12.83
CA SER A 30 -25.05 33.48 12.76
C SER A 30 -24.65 34.26 14.02
N HIS A 31 -23.41 34.11 14.50
CA HIS A 31 -22.48 35.21 14.83
C HIS A 31 -21.12 34.67 15.31
N SER A 32 -20.10 35.47 15.01
CA SER A 32 -18.67 35.28 15.27
C SER A 32 -18.27 35.40 16.74
N SER A 33 -17.14 34.77 17.09
CA SER A 33 -15.93 35.38 17.71
C SER A 33 -15.31 34.62 18.89
N SER A 34 -13.97 34.67 18.90
CA SER A 34 -13.00 34.63 20.01
C SER A 34 -12.87 33.40 20.94
N ALA A 35 -11.63 32.90 20.97
CA ALA A 35 -11.02 31.97 21.94
C ALA A 35 -10.75 32.63 23.31
N PRO A 36 -9.98 32.01 24.25
CA PRO A 36 -9.84 30.60 24.66
C PRO A 36 -10.12 30.41 26.18
N ALA A 37 -10.34 29.17 26.65
CA ALA A 37 -10.24 28.86 28.07
C ALA A 37 -9.70 27.45 28.32
N SER A 38 -8.78 27.37 29.27
CA SER A 38 -8.04 26.17 29.66
C SER A 38 -8.56 25.55 30.95
N TRP A 39 -8.32 24.24 31.08
CA TRP A 39 -8.30 23.42 32.31
C TRP A 39 -9.60 23.25 33.11
N LEU A 40 -10.01 22.00 33.28
CA LEU A 40 -10.21 21.39 34.61
C LEU A 40 -10.31 19.85 34.52
N LEU A 41 -9.43 19.20 35.29
CA LEU A 41 -9.45 17.77 35.57
C LEU A 41 -10.79 17.35 36.21
N LYS A 42 -11.29 16.17 35.82
CA LYS A 42 -12.12 15.34 36.70
C LYS A 42 -11.52 13.93 36.77
N LYS A 43 -11.02 13.61 37.97
CA LYS A 43 -10.74 12.26 38.47
C LYS A 43 -12.05 11.47 38.58
N LEU A 44 -11.99 10.17 38.36
CA LEU A 44 -12.93 9.13 38.81
C LEU A 44 -12.16 7.78 38.87
N PRO A 45 -12.61 6.78 39.65
CA PRO A 45 -11.92 6.36 40.87
C PRO A 45 -11.33 4.93 40.81
N THR A 46 -10.60 4.60 41.87
CA THR A 46 -9.90 3.34 42.13
C THR A 46 -10.79 2.19 42.63
N SER A 47 -10.28 0.98 42.37
CA SER A 47 -10.44 -0.33 43.03
C SER A 47 -11.57 -1.26 42.59
N SER A 48 -11.19 -2.43 42.06
CA SER A 48 -11.21 -3.67 42.85
C SER A 48 -10.20 -4.68 42.28
N GLN A 49 -9.44 -5.29 43.18
CA GLN A 49 -8.54 -6.41 42.94
C GLN A 49 -9.36 -7.70 42.82
N ASN A 50 -8.97 -8.60 41.93
CA ASN A 50 -9.19 -10.03 42.08
C ASN A 50 -7.90 -10.74 41.65
N GLU A 51 -7.31 -11.46 42.60
CA GLU A 51 -6.17 -12.35 42.43
C GLU A 51 -6.63 -13.64 41.74
N GLU A 52 -5.91 -14.09 40.72
CA GLU A 52 -5.80 -15.51 40.36
C GLU A 52 -4.35 -15.81 39.92
N HIS A 53 -3.88 -17.00 40.30
CA HIS A 53 -2.49 -17.45 40.39
C HIS A 53 -1.70 -17.54 39.06
N PRO A 54 -0.34 -17.47 39.11
CA PRO A 54 0.52 -17.48 37.94
C PRO A 54 0.82 -18.89 37.42
N THR A 55 0.67 -19.08 36.10
CA THR A 55 1.30 -20.20 35.36
C THR A 55 2.61 -19.71 34.74
N GLN A 56 3.70 -20.45 34.99
CA GLN A 56 5.06 -20.13 34.57
C GLN A 56 5.21 -20.04 33.03
N PRO A 57 6.01 -19.11 32.48
CA PRO A 57 6.45 -19.16 31.10
C PRO A 57 7.72 -20.01 30.94
N ALA A 58 7.72 -20.86 29.91
CA ALA A 58 8.84 -21.69 29.51
C ALA A 58 10.04 -20.85 29.02
N GLU A 59 11.23 -21.20 29.48
CA GLU A 59 12.52 -20.58 29.17
C GLU A 59 12.91 -20.76 27.69
N ALA A 60 13.09 -19.66 26.96
CA ALA A 60 13.77 -19.66 25.67
C ALA A 60 15.29 -19.57 25.91
N LYS A 61 16.01 -20.65 25.60
CA LYS A 61 17.48 -20.72 25.70
C LYS A 61 18.14 -19.80 24.68
N ASN A 62 18.99 -18.92 25.20
CA ASN A 62 19.79 -17.94 24.47
C ASN A 62 21.05 -18.63 23.93
N HIS A 63 21.14 -18.87 22.61
CA HIS A 63 22.39 -19.28 21.98
C HIS A 63 23.12 -18.06 21.39
N GLN A 64 24.16 -17.63 22.11
CA GLN A 64 25.15 -16.66 21.67
C GLN A 64 26.04 -17.28 20.57
N ALA A 65 25.87 -16.83 19.33
CA ALA A 65 26.87 -17.05 18.28
C ALA A 65 27.75 -15.80 18.14
N LYS A 66 29.00 -15.89 18.62
CA LYS A 66 30.05 -14.90 18.38
C LYS A 66 30.59 -15.06 16.95
N GLY A 67 30.20 -14.17 16.04
CA GLY A 67 30.88 -13.95 14.76
C GLY A 67 31.39 -12.52 14.69
N SER A 68 32.64 -12.33 14.24
CA SER A 68 33.26 -10.99 14.16
C SER A 68 32.68 -10.19 12.99
N VAL A 69 32.63 -8.86 13.13
CA VAL A 69 32.03 -7.93 12.15
C VAL A 69 32.80 -7.92 10.81
N SER A 70 34.08 -8.30 10.79
CA SER A 70 34.85 -8.41 9.54
C SER A 70 34.41 -9.61 8.69
N ASP A 71 34.07 -10.73 9.33
CA ASP A 71 33.65 -11.95 8.61
C ASP A 71 32.31 -11.78 7.89
N VAL A 72 31.43 -10.91 8.40
CA VAL A 72 30.11 -10.62 7.80
C VAL A 72 30.23 -9.66 6.61
N MET A 73 31.12 -8.66 6.73
CA MET A 73 31.43 -7.70 5.66
C MET A 73 32.08 -8.38 4.45
N ASP A 74 33.01 -9.30 4.67
CA ASP A 74 33.66 -10.07 3.59
C ASP A 74 32.71 -11.08 2.94
N LYS A 75 31.72 -11.60 3.69
CA LYS A 75 30.68 -12.51 3.17
C LYS A 75 29.62 -11.80 2.32
N ALA A 76 29.18 -10.60 2.70
CA ALA A 76 28.28 -9.80 1.86
C ALA A 76 28.96 -9.38 0.55
N LYS A 77 30.27 -9.15 0.58
CA LYS A 77 31.08 -8.87 -0.62
C LYS A 77 31.14 -10.08 -1.55
N LYS A 78 31.30 -11.30 -1.02
CA LYS A 78 31.25 -12.55 -1.79
C LYS A 78 29.89 -12.79 -2.47
N LEU A 79 28.78 -12.48 -1.81
CA LEU A 79 27.43 -12.59 -2.42
C LEU A 79 27.24 -11.59 -3.58
N ILE A 80 27.78 -10.38 -3.45
CA ILE A 80 27.76 -9.36 -4.51
C ILE A 80 28.73 -9.72 -5.65
N ASP A 81 29.89 -10.31 -5.32
CA ASP A 81 30.90 -10.70 -6.30
C ASP A 81 30.57 -12.03 -7.01
N ALA A 82 29.79 -12.93 -6.39
CA ALA A 82 29.24 -14.13 -7.05
C ALA A 82 28.28 -13.76 -8.20
N GLY A 83 27.56 -12.63 -8.08
CA GLY A 83 26.76 -12.05 -9.16
C GLY A 83 27.59 -11.64 -10.40
N LYS A 84 28.87 -11.28 -10.22
CA LYS A 84 29.78 -10.91 -11.32
C LYS A 84 30.27 -12.10 -12.15
N GLN A 85 30.12 -13.33 -11.66
CA GLN A 85 30.47 -14.56 -12.39
C GLN A 85 29.29 -15.21 -13.14
N THR A 86 28.19 -14.48 -13.34
CA THR A 86 27.16 -14.91 -14.29
C THR A 86 27.64 -14.62 -15.71
N GLY A 87 28.31 -15.60 -16.33
CA GLY A 87 28.69 -15.56 -17.73
C GLY A 87 27.48 -15.22 -18.62
N LYS A 88 27.71 -14.44 -19.69
CA LYS A 88 26.75 -14.06 -20.75
C LYS A 88 25.54 -14.99 -20.81
N VAL A 89 24.48 -14.63 -20.08
CA VAL A 89 23.20 -15.32 -20.16
C VAL A 89 22.64 -15.00 -21.54
N LYS A 90 22.57 -16.02 -22.40
CA LYS A 90 21.87 -15.93 -23.68
C LYS A 90 20.39 -15.60 -23.41
N GLY A 91 19.99 -14.37 -23.74
CA GLY A 91 18.62 -14.04 -24.16
C GLY A 91 17.54 -13.70 -23.11
N GLY A 92 17.88 -13.43 -21.85
CA GLY A 92 16.90 -12.97 -20.84
C GLY A 92 16.96 -11.47 -20.57
N SER A 93 15.84 -10.84 -20.19
CA SER A 93 15.86 -9.44 -19.72
C SER A 93 16.59 -9.33 -18.37
N LYS A 94 17.20 -8.18 -18.06
CA LYS A 94 17.84 -7.94 -16.76
C LYS A 94 16.85 -8.08 -15.61
N LEU A 95 15.60 -7.68 -15.83
CA LEU A 95 14.51 -7.84 -14.88
C LEU A 95 14.21 -9.33 -14.57
N ASP A 96 14.22 -10.20 -15.57
CA ASP A 96 14.07 -11.65 -15.35
C ASP A 96 15.22 -12.22 -14.54
N ALA A 97 16.45 -11.75 -14.80
CA ALA A 97 17.63 -12.14 -14.04
C ALA A 97 17.53 -11.70 -12.57
N LEU A 98 17.05 -10.47 -12.31
CA LEU A 98 16.79 -9.98 -10.95
C LEU A 98 15.82 -10.90 -10.21
N PHE A 99 14.69 -11.22 -10.83
CA PHE A 99 13.66 -12.05 -10.22
C PHE A 99 14.04 -13.53 -10.07
N LYS A 100 15.06 -14.00 -10.79
CA LYS A 100 15.68 -15.33 -10.61
C LYS A 100 16.79 -15.32 -9.55
N HIS A 101 17.26 -14.16 -9.11
CA HIS A 101 18.31 -14.06 -8.09
C HIS A 101 17.87 -14.71 -6.76
N PRO A 102 18.76 -15.40 -6.02
CA PRO A 102 18.43 -16.07 -4.76
C PRO A 102 17.72 -15.18 -3.72
N LEU A 103 18.16 -13.92 -3.58
CA LEU A 103 17.52 -12.91 -2.70
C LEU A 103 16.03 -12.62 -2.98
N TYR A 104 15.52 -12.97 -4.17
CA TYR A 104 14.11 -12.84 -4.55
C TYR A 104 13.33 -14.15 -4.44
N ASN A 105 14.02 -15.25 -4.16
CA ASN A 105 13.48 -16.61 -4.07
C ASN A 105 13.94 -17.29 -2.77
N LEU A 106 14.10 -16.50 -1.70
CA LEU A 106 14.37 -17.01 -0.37
C LEU A 106 13.25 -17.99 0.03
N PRO A 107 13.59 -19.15 0.62
CA PRO A 107 12.60 -20.07 1.13
C PRO A 107 11.67 -19.36 2.10
N ARG A 108 10.43 -19.81 2.16
CA ARG A 108 9.40 -19.22 3.02
C ARG A 108 9.04 -20.20 4.11
N PRO A 109 8.62 -19.73 5.30
CA PRO A 109 7.96 -20.58 6.27
C PRO A 109 6.81 -21.32 5.59
N GLU A 110 6.68 -22.62 5.88
CA GLU A 110 5.53 -23.39 5.42
C GLU A 110 4.25 -22.79 5.99
N LEU A 111 3.37 -22.37 5.09
CA LEU A 111 2.12 -21.71 5.47
C LEU A 111 1.23 -22.70 6.19
N GLN A 112 0.93 -22.39 7.44
CA GLN A 112 -0.07 -23.13 8.19
C GLN A 112 -1.46 -22.67 7.78
N ASP A 113 -2.42 -23.48 8.19
CA ASP A 113 -3.83 -23.23 8.05
C ASP A 113 -4.22 -21.79 8.44
N ASP A 114 -3.79 -21.30 9.61
CA ASP A 114 -4.12 -19.97 10.13
C ASP A 114 -3.34 -18.82 9.44
N ASP A 115 -2.47 -19.14 8.50
CA ASP A 115 -1.72 -18.16 7.72
C ASP A 115 -2.46 -17.73 6.45
N TRP A 116 -3.58 -18.37 6.10
CA TRP A 116 -4.42 -17.96 4.97
C TRP A 116 -5.52 -17.01 5.40
N LEU A 117 -5.70 -15.88 4.70
CA LEU A 117 -6.70 -14.88 5.09
C LEU A 117 -8.12 -15.44 4.94
N LEU A 118 -8.44 -15.96 3.76
CA LEU A 118 -9.72 -16.54 3.39
C LEU A 118 -9.56 -18.02 3.07
N ARG A 119 -10.60 -18.82 3.32
CA ARG A 119 -10.64 -20.24 2.92
C ARG A 119 -11.98 -20.57 2.28
N VAL A 120 -11.93 -21.46 1.29
CA VAL A 120 -13.14 -22.07 0.72
C VAL A 120 -13.53 -23.22 1.62
N ARG A 121 -14.75 -23.20 2.17
CA ARG A 121 -15.28 -24.33 2.95
C ARG A 121 -15.45 -25.54 2.04
N THR A 122 -14.99 -26.69 2.47
CA THR A 122 -15.28 -27.96 1.78
C THR A 122 -16.52 -28.59 2.40
N ASN A 123 -17.17 -29.51 1.67
CA ASN A 123 -18.42 -30.15 2.13
C ASN A 123 -18.27 -31.02 3.40
N GLU A 124 -17.06 -31.15 3.94
CA GLU A 124 -16.74 -31.95 5.13
C GLU A 124 -16.58 -31.10 6.42
N ASP A 125 -16.67 -29.77 6.34
CA ASP A 125 -16.58 -28.90 7.52
C ASP A 125 -17.82 -29.05 8.44
N PRO A 126 -17.65 -29.31 9.75
CA PRO A 126 -18.77 -29.45 10.70
C PRO A 126 -19.69 -28.23 10.69
N GLN A 127 -21.01 -28.45 10.67
CA GLN A 127 -22.03 -27.39 10.70
C GLN A 127 -22.00 -26.59 12.00
N GLU A 128 -21.19 -25.53 12.07
CA GLU A 128 -21.50 -24.43 12.98
C GLU A 128 -22.66 -23.62 12.42
N LYS A 129 -23.83 -23.80 13.02
CA LYS A 129 -25.05 -23.01 12.75
C LYS A 129 -24.83 -21.55 13.14
N LYS A 130 -24.40 -20.71 12.20
CA LYS A 130 -24.75 -19.28 12.18
C LYS A 130 -25.30 -18.90 10.82
N SER A 131 -26.54 -18.43 10.85
CA SER A 131 -27.37 -18.00 9.73
C SER A 131 -26.75 -16.81 8.99
N TYR A 132 -26.08 -17.09 7.87
CA TYR A 132 -25.90 -16.17 6.74
C TYR A 132 -25.97 -17.00 5.46
N GLU A 133 -26.68 -16.49 4.44
CA GLU A 133 -26.94 -17.19 3.19
C GLU A 133 -25.67 -17.73 2.54
N LYS A 134 -25.73 -19.00 2.17
CA LYS A 134 -24.64 -19.84 1.68
C LYS A 134 -24.30 -19.45 0.24
N VAL A 135 -23.33 -18.56 0.04
CA VAL A 135 -22.62 -18.47 -1.25
C VAL A 135 -21.68 -19.68 -1.32
N THR A 136 -22.13 -20.75 -1.98
CA THR A 136 -21.27 -21.87 -2.36
C THR A 136 -20.28 -21.38 -3.41
N TRP A 137 -19.09 -20.95 -2.96
CA TRP A 137 -17.94 -20.84 -3.83
C TRP A 137 -17.55 -22.27 -4.24
N THR A 138 -17.58 -22.55 -5.54
CA THR A 138 -17.19 -23.85 -6.08
C THR A 138 -15.76 -24.16 -5.66
N SER A 139 -15.48 -25.40 -5.29
CA SER A 139 -14.14 -25.85 -4.86
C SER A 139 -13.11 -25.86 -5.99
N ASP A 140 -13.51 -25.57 -7.23
CA ASP A 140 -12.64 -25.57 -8.40
C ASP A 140 -11.97 -24.19 -8.59
N VAL A 141 -10.77 -24.07 -8.03
CA VAL A 141 -9.91 -22.88 -8.05
C VAL A 141 -9.63 -22.39 -9.48
N GLU A 142 -9.61 -23.27 -10.48
CA GLU A 142 -9.30 -22.91 -11.87
C GLU A 142 -10.43 -22.11 -12.55
N THR A 143 -11.66 -22.20 -12.04
CA THR A 143 -12.81 -21.46 -12.58
C THR A 143 -13.02 -20.10 -11.94
N HIS A 144 -12.30 -19.79 -10.86
CA HIS A 144 -12.45 -18.53 -10.14
C HIS A 144 -11.89 -17.34 -10.94
N PRO A 145 -12.57 -16.18 -10.92
CA PRO A 145 -12.04 -14.99 -11.58
C PRO A 145 -10.73 -14.53 -10.91
N PRO A 146 -9.81 -13.88 -11.65
CA PRO A 146 -8.46 -13.56 -11.14
C PRO A 146 -8.46 -12.75 -9.83
N TRP A 147 -9.43 -11.86 -9.65
CA TRP A 147 -9.57 -11.05 -8.43
C TRP A 147 -9.90 -11.92 -7.20
N LEU A 148 -10.68 -13.00 -7.37
CA LEU A 148 -11.04 -13.89 -6.28
C LEU A 148 -9.86 -14.79 -5.91
N ARG A 149 -9.12 -15.31 -6.90
CA ARG A 149 -7.88 -16.05 -6.63
C ARG A 149 -6.84 -15.18 -5.93
N PHE A 150 -6.78 -13.88 -6.26
CA PHE A 150 -5.96 -12.93 -5.51
C PHE A 150 -6.40 -12.84 -4.04
N HIS A 151 -7.70 -12.70 -3.77
CA HIS A 151 -8.21 -12.67 -2.39
C HIS A 151 -7.92 -13.96 -1.62
N LEU A 152 -8.07 -15.12 -2.26
CA LEU A 152 -7.78 -16.43 -1.66
C LEU A 152 -6.26 -16.67 -1.47
N GLY A 153 -5.42 -16.00 -2.26
CA GLY A 153 -3.96 -16.09 -2.18
C GLY A 153 -3.31 -15.21 -1.12
N ILE A 154 -4.08 -14.34 -0.43
CA ILE A 154 -3.53 -13.48 0.63
C ILE A 154 -3.15 -14.33 1.85
N SER A 155 -1.88 -14.23 2.26
CA SER A 155 -1.34 -14.94 3.41
C SER A 155 -0.89 -13.99 4.53
N ARG A 156 -0.43 -14.54 5.66
CA ARG A 156 0.13 -13.78 6.80
C ARG A 156 1.34 -12.94 6.43
N TRP A 157 2.11 -13.33 5.42
CA TRP A 157 3.44 -12.78 5.16
C TRP A 157 3.51 -11.86 3.94
N GLU A 158 2.54 -11.96 3.03
CA GLU A 158 2.50 -11.17 1.81
C GLU A 158 1.08 -11.05 1.25
N LEU A 159 0.87 -10.02 0.44
CA LEU A 159 -0.42 -9.77 -0.20
C LEU A 159 -0.62 -10.62 -1.46
N TYR A 160 0.46 -10.97 -2.14
CA TYR A 160 0.45 -11.85 -3.30
C TYR A 160 1.81 -12.52 -3.47
N ASN A 161 1.83 -13.74 -4.01
CA ASN A 161 3.06 -14.38 -4.43
C ASN A 161 3.49 -13.83 -5.79
N ARG A 162 4.70 -13.26 -5.86
CA ARG A 162 5.25 -12.66 -7.09
C ARG A 162 5.40 -13.66 -8.23
N THR A 163 5.61 -14.95 -7.94
CA THR A 163 5.75 -15.99 -8.97
C THR A 163 4.42 -16.57 -9.42
N ASP A 164 3.31 -16.17 -8.80
CA ASP A 164 1.98 -16.64 -9.17
C ASP A 164 1.53 -16.03 -10.50
N HIS A 165 1.17 -16.89 -11.45
CA HIS A 165 0.63 -16.52 -12.76
C HIS A 165 -0.68 -15.71 -12.65
N ASN A 166 -1.43 -15.85 -11.54
CA ASN A 166 -2.64 -15.08 -11.31
C ASN A 166 -2.38 -13.56 -11.23
N LEU A 167 -1.17 -13.13 -10.84
CA LEU A 167 -0.84 -11.70 -10.80
C LEU A 167 -0.95 -11.06 -12.19
N VAL A 168 -0.40 -11.72 -13.22
CA VAL A 168 -0.46 -11.27 -14.61
C VAL A 168 -1.91 -11.25 -15.09
N GLN A 169 -2.66 -12.33 -14.83
CA GLN A 169 -4.06 -12.45 -15.22
C GLN A 169 -4.95 -11.40 -14.54
N LEU A 170 -4.68 -11.04 -13.28
CA LEU A 170 -5.40 -9.99 -12.58
C LEU A 170 -5.09 -8.60 -13.16
N THR A 171 -3.82 -8.30 -13.45
CA THR A 171 -3.47 -7.01 -14.07
C THR A 171 -4.06 -6.87 -15.48
N GLU A 172 -4.05 -7.94 -16.27
CA GLU A 172 -4.68 -7.96 -17.60
C GLU A 172 -6.21 -7.80 -17.49
N TYR A 173 -6.84 -8.48 -16.52
CA TYR A 173 -8.25 -8.33 -16.22
C TYR A 173 -8.60 -6.86 -15.90
N LEU A 174 -7.84 -6.20 -15.02
CA LEU A 174 -8.08 -4.79 -14.67
C LEU A 174 -7.89 -3.86 -15.89
N ALA A 175 -6.89 -4.13 -16.73
CA ALA A 175 -6.58 -3.32 -17.90
C ALA A 175 -7.65 -3.42 -19.01
N THR A 176 -8.24 -4.61 -19.21
CA THR A 176 -9.02 -4.90 -20.42
C THR A 176 -10.50 -5.17 -20.15
N GLN A 177 -10.85 -5.64 -18.94
CA GLN A 177 -12.21 -6.08 -18.68
C GLN A 177 -13.20 -4.93 -18.79
N ARG A 178 -14.37 -5.20 -19.38
CA ARG A 178 -15.46 -4.22 -19.51
C ARG A 178 -15.89 -3.70 -18.14
N ILE A 179 -15.99 -2.37 -18.00
CA ILE A 179 -16.52 -1.73 -16.80
C ILE A 179 -18.06 -1.75 -16.87
N LEU A 180 -18.72 -2.24 -15.82
CA LEU A 180 -20.19 -2.30 -15.72
C LEU A 180 -20.79 -1.17 -14.89
N GLY A 181 -20.01 -0.61 -13.96
CA GLY A 181 -20.46 0.51 -13.14
C GLY A 181 -19.29 1.30 -12.59
N ALA A 182 -19.52 2.59 -12.40
CA ALA A 182 -18.56 3.52 -11.81
C ALA A 182 -19.31 4.40 -10.81
N VAL A 183 -18.90 4.43 -9.55
CA VAL A 183 -19.48 5.29 -8.50
C VAL A 183 -18.39 5.98 -7.73
N GLN A 184 -18.68 7.13 -7.13
CA GLN A 184 -17.65 7.80 -6.35
C GLN A 184 -17.51 7.17 -4.96
N LYS A 185 -16.26 6.96 -4.51
CA LYS A 185 -16.02 6.51 -3.14
C LYS A 185 -16.44 7.61 -2.15
N THR A 186 -17.21 7.22 -1.12
CA THR A 186 -17.61 8.11 -0.04
C THR A 186 -16.45 8.38 0.93
N GLY A 187 -16.44 9.59 1.51
CA GLY A 187 -15.49 9.98 2.57
C GLY A 187 -14.03 10.11 2.11
N GLY A 188 -13.77 10.23 0.81
CA GLY A 188 -12.42 10.45 0.28
C GLY A 188 -11.98 11.92 0.35
N THR A 189 -10.71 12.14 0.67
CA THR A 189 -10.10 13.49 0.66
C THR A 189 -9.97 14.05 -0.76
N GLN A 190 -9.61 13.21 -1.73
CA GLN A 190 -9.58 13.56 -3.16
C GLN A 190 -10.45 12.62 -3.98
N LEU A 191 -10.61 12.91 -5.28
CA LEU A 191 -11.46 12.16 -6.20
C LEU A 191 -10.96 10.72 -6.40
N LYS A 192 -11.78 9.75 -6.00
CA LYS A 192 -11.56 8.31 -6.21
C LYS A 192 -12.87 7.66 -6.64
N LEU A 193 -12.84 6.81 -7.66
CA LEU A 193 -14.02 6.07 -8.12
C LEU A 193 -13.88 4.58 -7.78
N LEU A 194 -14.99 3.93 -7.47
CA LEU A 194 -15.09 2.48 -7.39
C LEU A 194 -15.68 1.98 -8.70
N LEU A 195 -14.89 1.16 -9.41
CA LEU A 195 -15.31 0.47 -10.62
C LEU A 195 -15.81 -0.92 -10.28
N SER A 196 -16.86 -1.35 -10.98
CA SER A 196 -17.39 -2.72 -10.91
C SER A 196 -17.27 -3.39 -12.27
N PHE A 197 -16.79 -4.62 -12.28
CA PHE A 197 -16.59 -5.46 -13.45
C PHE A 197 -17.57 -6.65 -13.44
N PRO A 198 -17.67 -7.44 -14.53
CA PRO A 198 -18.36 -8.73 -14.52
C PRO A 198 -17.84 -9.64 -13.41
N ASN A 199 -18.65 -10.61 -12.98
CA ASN A 199 -18.30 -11.54 -11.90
C ASN A 199 -17.95 -10.82 -10.58
N HIS A 200 -18.52 -9.65 -10.33
CA HIS A 200 -18.43 -8.88 -9.08
C HIS A 200 -17.05 -8.33 -8.71
N GLY A 201 -16.05 -8.43 -9.59
CA GLY A 201 -14.74 -7.82 -9.33
C GLY A 201 -14.83 -6.30 -9.22
N GLN A 202 -14.00 -5.68 -8.38
CA GLN A 202 -13.96 -4.24 -8.19
C GLN A 202 -12.53 -3.69 -8.22
N ALA A 203 -12.39 -2.43 -8.62
CA ALA A 203 -11.14 -1.69 -8.53
C ALA A 203 -11.36 -0.26 -8.05
N LEU A 204 -10.37 0.27 -7.33
CA LEU A 204 -10.29 1.68 -7.00
C LEU A 204 -9.58 2.42 -8.14
N LEU A 205 -10.29 3.34 -8.77
CA LEU A 205 -9.75 4.21 -9.81
C LEU A 205 -9.28 5.54 -9.19
N LYS A 206 -8.04 5.95 -9.48
CA LYS A 206 -7.56 7.32 -9.28
C LYS A 206 -7.22 7.94 -10.64
N PRO A 207 -7.89 9.04 -11.04
CA PRO A 207 -7.63 9.65 -12.34
C PRO A 207 -6.34 10.48 -12.34
N MET A 208 -5.80 10.71 -13.53
CA MET A 208 -4.72 11.68 -13.73
C MET A 208 -5.20 13.09 -13.34
N LYS A 209 -4.56 13.67 -12.32
CA LYS A 209 -4.75 15.07 -11.89
C LYS A 209 -3.62 16.00 -12.30
N GLN A 210 -2.41 15.47 -12.48
CA GLN A 210 -1.21 16.25 -12.79
C GLN A 210 -0.45 15.60 -13.94
N SER A 211 0.20 16.44 -14.77
CA SER A 211 1.07 15.97 -15.85
C SER A 211 2.24 15.14 -15.32
N ARG A 212 2.73 14.19 -16.12
CA ARG A 212 3.81 13.27 -15.73
C ARG A 212 5.14 13.96 -15.47
N ASP A 213 5.39 15.09 -16.14
CA ASP A 213 6.61 15.91 -15.97
C ASP A 213 6.46 17.05 -14.95
N ALA A 214 5.27 17.25 -14.39
CA ALA A 214 5.03 18.36 -13.48
C ALA A 214 5.42 17.98 -12.05
N GLU A 215 6.23 18.82 -11.40
CA GLU A 215 6.54 18.69 -9.98
C GLU A 215 5.49 19.40 -9.10
N THR A 216 5.30 18.89 -7.88
CA THR A 216 4.53 19.58 -6.83
C THR A 216 5.22 20.89 -6.48
N ASP A 217 4.47 22.00 -6.50
CA ASP A 217 4.98 23.32 -6.08
C ASP A 217 5.64 23.22 -4.70
N VAL A 218 6.86 23.76 -4.55
CA VAL A 218 7.66 23.70 -3.33
C VAL A 218 7.00 24.37 -2.13
N ASN A 219 6.05 25.28 -2.35
CA ASN A 219 5.29 25.98 -1.32
C ASN A 219 4.10 25.16 -0.79
N LEU A 220 3.71 24.07 -1.48
CA LEU A 220 2.64 23.20 -1.02
C LEU A 220 3.11 22.29 0.11
N PHE A 221 2.35 22.28 1.20
CA PHE A 221 2.48 21.29 2.25
C PHE A 221 2.10 19.90 1.75
N TYR A 222 2.69 18.86 2.34
CA TYR A 222 2.44 17.45 2.00
C TYR A 222 0.95 17.06 1.99
N PHE A 223 0.13 17.63 2.88
CA PHE A 223 -1.32 17.36 2.95
C PHE A 223 -2.14 18.07 1.86
N SER A 224 -1.54 19.03 1.15
CA SER A 224 -2.12 19.75 0.01
C SER A 224 -1.58 19.26 -1.35
N ASP A 225 -0.72 18.25 -1.37
CA ASP A 225 -0.28 17.63 -2.63
C ASP A 225 -1.44 16.92 -3.36
N PHE A 226 -1.30 16.73 -4.66
CA PHE A 226 -2.25 15.96 -5.47
C PHE A 226 -1.98 14.46 -5.36
N GLU A 227 -3.04 13.66 -5.35
CA GLU A 227 -2.91 12.23 -5.67
C GLU A 227 -2.77 12.03 -7.19
N ARG A 228 -1.88 11.12 -7.58
CA ARG A 228 -1.49 10.88 -8.97
C ARG A 228 -1.68 9.42 -9.32
N HIS A 229 -2.16 9.14 -10.53
CA HIS A 229 -2.32 7.78 -11.03
C HIS A 229 -0.96 7.08 -11.20
N ASN A 230 0.01 7.77 -11.79
CA ASN A 230 1.34 7.22 -12.04
C ASN A 230 2.08 6.87 -10.75
N ALA A 231 1.82 7.58 -9.64
CA ALA A 231 2.41 7.25 -8.35
C ALA A 231 1.87 5.93 -7.77
N GLU A 232 0.58 5.64 -7.90
CA GLU A 232 0.02 4.36 -7.44
C GLU A 232 0.58 3.18 -8.25
N ILE A 233 0.64 3.31 -9.57
CA ILE A 233 1.17 2.27 -10.46
C ILE A 233 2.66 2.06 -10.15
N SER A 234 3.42 3.14 -10.06
CA SER A 234 4.86 3.08 -9.80
C SER A 234 5.17 2.53 -8.42
N ALA A 235 4.36 2.84 -7.41
CA ALA A 235 4.53 2.28 -6.07
C ALA A 235 4.39 0.76 -6.10
N PHE A 236 3.38 0.21 -6.77
CA PHE A 236 3.18 -1.24 -6.90
C PHE A 236 4.41 -1.94 -7.49
N HIS A 237 4.96 -1.42 -8.59
CA HIS A 237 6.16 -1.99 -9.19
C HIS A 237 7.40 -1.82 -8.31
N LEU A 238 7.57 -0.68 -7.64
CA LEU A 238 8.68 -0.43 -6.73
C LEU A 238 8.63 -1.36 -5.50
N ASP A 239 7.46 -1.56 -4.91
CA ASP A 239 7.22 -2.51 -3.81
C ASP A 239 7.56 -3.96 -4.22
N ARG A 240 7.22 -4.35 -5.45
CA ARG A 240 7.60 -5.65 -6.03
C ARG A 240 9.11 -5.78 -6.24
N LEU A 241 9.77 -4.72 -6.72
CA LEU A 241 11.23 -4.67 -6.88
C LEU A 241 11.96 -4.72 -5.54
N LEU A 242 11.41 -4.15 -4.48
CA LEU A 242 11.98 -4.23 -3.14
C LEU A 242 11.72 -5.60 -2.46
N GLY A 243 10.89 -6.45 -3.07
CA GLY A 243 10.53 -7.77 -2.56
C GLY A 243 9.55 -7.73 -1.39
N PHE A 244 8.77 -6.65 -1.27
CA PHE A 244 7.82 -6.47 -0.17
C PHE A 244 6.49 -7.18 -0.45
N ASN A 245 5.94 -7.04 -1.66
CA ASN A 245 4.65 -7.60 -2.08
C ASN A 245 3.48 -7.20 -1.14
N ARG A 246 3.37 -5.91 -0.81
CA ARG A 246 2.42 -5.36 0.18
C ARG A 246 1.45 -4.31 -0.38
N ILE A 247 1.59 -3.95 -1.66
CA ILE A 247 0.65 -3.08 -2.38
C ILE A 247 -0.30 -3.93 -3.23
N PRO A 248 -1.63 -3.73 -3.19
CA PRO A 248 -2.55 -4.43 -4.07
C PRO A 248 -2.15 -4.24 -5.55
N PRO A 249 -2.35 -5.21 -6.45
CA PRO A 249 -2.01 -5.04 -7.86
C PRO A 249 -2.65 -3.77 -8.45
N VAL A 250 -1.82 -2.92 -9.06
CA VAL A 250 -2.25 -1.66 -9.70
C VAL A 250 -1.81 -1.66 -11.15
N ILE A 251 -2.71 -1.27 -12.05
CA ILE A 251 -2.42 -1.14 -13.48
C ILE A 251 -2.95 0.19 -14.02
N GLY A 252 -2.31 0.73 -15.04
CA GLY A 252 -2.78 1.87 -15.81
C GLY A 252 -3.85 1.49 -16.83
N ARG A 253 -4.82 2.38 -17.03
CA ARG A 253 -5.82 2.27 -18.10
C ARG A 253 -6.22 3.64 -18.61
N LEU A 254 -6.41 3.74 -19.94
CA LEU A 254 -7.04 4.89 -20.57
C LEU A 254 -8.55 4.68 -20.54
N ILE A 255 -9.26 5.48 -19.77
CA ILE A 255 -10.70 5.35 -19.52
C ILE A 255 -11.46 6.33 -20.40
N ASN A 256 -12.45 5.86 -21.14
CA ASN A 256 -13.39 6.76 -21.81
C ASN A 256 -14.34 7.37 -20.78
N ALA A 257 -14.18 8.66 -20.47
CA ALA A 257 -14.96 9.33 -19.44
C ALA A 257 -16.47 9.35 -19.72
N THR A 258 -16.87 9.25 -20.99
CA THR A 258 -18.28 9.19 -21.39
C THR A 258 -18.84 7.78 -21.20
N SER A 259 -18.33 6.81 -21.95
CA SER A 259 -18.92 5.46 -22.01
C SER A 259 -18.57 4.57 -20.82
N GLU A 260 -17.43 4.82 -20.15
CA GLU A 260 -16.95 3.98 -19.04
C GLU A 260 -17.10 4.65 -17.66
N ILE A 261 -17.64 5.88 -17.60
CA ILE A 261 -17.99 6.52 -16.33
C ILE A 261 -19.37 7.16 -16.41
N LYS A 262 -19.53 8.23 -17.20
CA LYS A 262 -20.74 9.07 -17.19
C LYS A 262 -22.02 8.29 -17.52
N ASP A 263 -21.98 7.45 -18.54
CA ASP A 263 -23.18 6.81 -19.06
C ASP A 263 -23.57 5.53 -18.29
N ILE A 264 -22.65 5.00 -17.47
CA ILE A 264 -22.86 3.79 -16.66
C ILE A 264 -22.95 4.06 -15.15
N THR A 265 -22.76 5.31 -14.72
CA THR A 265 -22.82 5.63 -13.29
C THR A 265 -24.26 5.69 -12.80
N THR A 266 -24.51 5.01 -11.67
CA THR A 266 -25.76 5.17 -10.90
C THR A 266 -25.66 6.27 -9.85
N ASP A 267 -24.49 6.89 -9.70
CA ASP A 267 -24.24 7.97 -8.75
C ASP A 267 -24.65 9.32 -9.36
N HIS A 268 -25.86 9.78 -9.01
CA HIS A 268 -26.39 11.06 -9.46
C HIS A 268 -25.54 12.26 -9.04
N LYS A 269 -24.77 12.18 -7.93
CA LYS A 269 -23.89 13.29 -7.52
C LYS A 269 -22.72 13.39 -8.48
N LEU A 270 -22.08 12.25 -8.79
CA LEU A 270 -20.99 12.20 -9.76
C LEU A 270 -21.46 12.62 -11.17
N SER A 271 -22.57 12.04 -11.64
CA SER A 271 -23.13 12.30 -12.98
C SER A 271 -23.36 13.79 -13.26
N LYS A 272 -23.85 14.54 -12.26
CA LYS A 272 -24.12 15.99 -12.38
C LYS A 272 -22.85 16.86 -12.49
N THR A 273 -21.67 16.32 -12.22
CA THR A 273 -20.42 17.07 -12.31
C THR A 273 -19.79 17.04 -13.70
N PHE A 274 -20.35 16.27 -14.63
CA PHE A 274 -19.85 16.21 -16.00
C PHE A 274 -20.23 17.45 -16.80
N PHE A 275 -19.28 17.99 -17.55
CA PHE A 275 -19.48 19.14 -18.43
C PHE A 275 -18.52 19.10 -19.63
N LYS A 276 -18.78 19.96 -20.62
CA LYS A 276 -17.87 20.22 -21.73
C LYS A 276 -17.03 21.46 -21.44
N SER A 277 -15.71 21.34 -21.52
CA SER A 277 -14.84 22.51 -21.37
C SER A 277 -14.94 23.44 -22.59
N PRO A 278 -14.44 24.68 -22.49
CA PRO A 278 -14.34 25.58 -23.66
C PRO A 278 -13.53 25.01 -24.83
N ALA A 279 -12.64 24.06 -24.56
CA ALA A 279 -11.85 23.34 -25.58
C ALA A 279 -12.59 22.13 -26.19
N GLY A 280 -13.84 21.88 -25.80
CA GLY A 280 -14.66 20.76 -26.29
C GLY A 280 -14.42 19.41 -25.59
N ASN A 281 -13.52 19.36 -24.61
CA ASN A 281 -13.18 18.14 -23.87
C ASN A 281 -14.27 17.77 -22.86
N VAL A 282 -14.45 16.46 -22.63
CA VAL A 282 -15.31 15.95 -21.54
C VAL A 282 -14.55 16.06 -20.23
N CYS A 283 -15.17 16.73 -19.25
CA CYS A 283 -14.59 16.96 -17.94
C CYS A 283 -15.57 16.57 -16.84
N PHE A 284 -15.05 16.21 -15.67
CA PHE A 284 -15.82 16.00 -14.45
C PHE A 284 -14.95 16.27 -13.23
N TYR A 285 -15.56 16.62 -12.09
CA TYR A 285 -14.82 16.94 -10.87
C TYR A 285 -15.29 16.16 -9.63
N GLY A 286 -16.44 15.49 -9.67
CA GLY A 286 -16.95 14.71 -8.54
C GLY A 286 -17.22 15.55 -7.28
N HIS A 287 -17.17 14.90 -6.11
CA HIS A 287 -17.57 15.48 -4.83
C HIS A 287 -16.71 14.99 -3.67
N CYS A 288 -15.58 15.63 -3.42
CA CYS A 288 -14.63 15.30 -2.36
C CYS A 288 -14.18 16.56 -1.61
N GLU A 289 -13.40 16.39 -0.54
CA GLU A 289 -12.97 17.50 0.31
C GLU A 289 -12.00 18.46 -0.42
N TYR A 290 -11.03 17.93 -1.16
CA TYR A 290 -10.02 18.72 -1.87
C TYR A 290 -10.06 18.50 -3.38
N TYR A 291 -10.01 19.61 -4.12
CA TYR A 291 -9.84 19.61 -5.57
C TYR A 291 -10.96 18.88 -6.34
N CYS A 292 -12.20 18.94 -5.83
CA CYS A 292 -13.41 18.50 -6.53
C CYS A 292 -14.33 19.69 -6.83
N SER A 293 -13.89 20.54 -7.76
CA SER A 293 -14.61 21.73 -8.22
C SER A 293 -14.38 21.98 -9.72
N THR A 294 -15.14 22.89 -10.33
CA THR A 294 -14.99 23.26 -11.75
C THR A 294 -13.60 23.84 -12.07
N GLU A 295 -12.91 24.42 -11.09
CA GLU A 295 -11.54 24.94 -11.20
C GLU A 295 -10.48 23.81 -11.16
N HIS A 296 -10.83 22.63 -10.68
CA HIS A 296 -9.94 21.46 -10.59
C HIS A 296 -10.53 20.20 -11.26
N PRO A 297 -11.00 20.29 -12.52
CA PRO A 297 -11.64 19.18 -13.17
C PRO A 297 -10.61 18.15 -13.63
N VAL A 298 -11.06 16.91 -13.76
CA VAL A 298 -10.40 15.88 -14.56
C VAL A 298 -10.99 15.96 -15.96
N CYS A 299 -10.14 16.15 -16.97
CA CYS A 299 -10.56 16.32 -18.36
C CYS A 299 -9.87 15.32 -19.28
N GLY A 300 -10.62 14.74 -20.20
CA GLY A 300 -10.06 13.91 -21.27
C GLY A 300 -9.50 14.72 -22.44
N LYS A 301 -8.96 14.00 -23.44
CA LYS A 301 -8.50 14.56 -24.72
C LYS A 301 -8.92 13.69 -25.92
N PRO A 302 -10.12 13.89 -26.51
CA PRO A 302 -11.19 14.76 -26.02
C PRO A 302 -11.97 14.16 -24.83
N ASP A 303 -11.97 12.84 -24.66
CA ASP A 303 -12.75 12.12 -23.65
C ASP A 303 -11.99 10.97 -22.94
N GLY A 304 -10.82 10.57 -23.44
CA GLY A 304 -9.92 9.61 -22.77
C GLY A 304 -9.18 10.23 -21.57
N VAL A 305 -9.28 9.60 -20.40
CA VAL A 305 -8.65 9.98 -19.14
C VAL A 305 -7.72 8.86 -18.67
N GLU A 306 -6.44 9.16 -18.50
CA GLU A 306 -5.52 8.21 -17.88
C GLU A 306 -5.87 8.00 -16.40
N ALA A 307 -5.82 6.75 -15.94
CA ALA A 307 -6.10 6.44 -14.54
C ALA A 307 -5.32 5.21 -14.07
N SER A 308 -5.13 5.10 -12.76
CA SER A 308 -4.66 3.90 -12.10
C SER A 308 -5.84 3.11 -11.55
N LEU A 309 -5.81 1.80 -11.73
CA LEU A 309 -6.82 0.86 -11.26
C LEU A 309 -6.14 -0.08 -10.27
N ALA A 310 -6.41 0.12 -8.98
CA ALA A 310 -5.93 -0.76 -7.92
C ALA A 310 -6.98 -1.84 -7.62
N ALA A 311 -6.58 -3.11 -7.60
CA ALA A 311 -7.44 -4.21 -7.18
C ALA A 311 -8.02 -3.92 -5.78
N MET A 312 -9.33 -4.07 -5.62
CA MET A 312 -9.93 -3.96 -4.28
C MET A 312 -9.46 -5.14 -3.41
N LEU A 313 -9.11 -4.84 -2.16
CA LEU A 313 -8.94 -5.85 -1.12
C LEU A 313 -10.29 -6.50 -0.78
N PRO A 314 -10.30 -7.68 -0.11
CA PRO A 314 -11.55 -8.27 0.34
C PRO A 314 -12.38 -7.29 1.18
N ASP A 315 -13.70 -7.42 1.07
CA ASP A 315 -14.63 -6.58 1.82
C ASP A 315 -14.36 -6.69 3.33
N LEU A 316 -14.55 -5.59 4.06
CA LEU A 316 -14.28 -5.52 5.50
C LEU A 316 -15.16 -6.48 6.31
N THR A 317 -16.32 -6.90 5.78
CA THR A 317 -17.18 -7.93 6.41
C THR A 317 -16.57 -9.34 6.33
N LEU A 318 -15.72 -9.60 5.34
CA LEU A 318 -15.04 -10.89 5.15
C LEU A 318 -13.64 -10.90 5.78
N ALA A 319 -12.90 -9.80 5.61
CA ALA A 319 -11.56 -9.64 6.16
C ALA A 319 -11.41 -8.25 6.82
N PRO A 320 -11.81 -8.13 8.09
CA PRO A 320 -11.62 -6.91 8.86
C PRO A 320 -10.14 -6.48 8.87
N ARG A 321 -9.94 -5.16 8.74
CA ARG A 321 -8.63 -4.54 8.77
C ARG A 321 -8.55 -3.54 9.91
N ARG A 322 -7.41 -3.54 10.59
CA ARG A 322 -7.11 -2.57 11.65
C ARG A 322 -6.25 -1.46 11.09
N SER A 323 -6.74 -0.22 11.24
CA SER A 323 -5.95 0.98 10.96
C SER A 323 -5.10 1.36 12.16
N TRP A 324 -3.81 1.61 11.92
CA TRP A 324 -2.84 1.99 12.92
C TRP A 324 -2.29 3.37 12.62
N ARG A 325 -2.24 4.23 13.63
CA ARG A 325 -1.61 5.55 13.51
C ARG A 325 -0.09 5.36 13.48
N SER A 326 0.55 5.92 12.45
CA SER A 326 2.02 5.92 12.36
C SER A 326 2.64 6.71 13.52
N PRO A 327 3.68 6.21 14.22
CA PRO A 327 4.38 6.98 15.26
C PRO A 327 5.08 8.21 14.67
N TRP A 328 5.52 8.11 13.42
CA TRP A 328 6.11 9.22 12.65
C TRP A 328 5.09 9.99 11.82
N ARG A 329 3.79 9.87 12.14
CA ARG A 329 2.77 10.73 11.53
C ARG A 329 3.16 12.20 11.73
N ARG A 330 3.15 12.96 10.64
CA ARG A 330 3.37 14.41 10.66
C ARG A 330 2.26 15.15 11.41
N SER A 331 2.45 16.43 11.69
CA SER A 331 1.50 17.22 12.49
C SER A 331 0.18 17.53 11.76
N TYR A 332 0.16 17.52 10.43
CA TYR A 332 -0.92 18.09 9.60
C TYR A 332 -1.23 19.53 9.99
N SER A 333 -0.18 20.29 10.26
CA SER A 333 -0.24 21.68 10.68
C SER A 333 0.82 22.49 9.94
N ARG A 334 0.48 23.74 9.64
CA ARG A 334 1.41 24.72 9.03
C ARG A 334 2.43 25.27 10.03
N THR A 335 2.17 25.14 11.33
CA THR A 335 2.97 25.79 12.39
C THR A 335 3.48 24.82 13.45
N LYS A 336 2.80 23.69 13.66
CA LYS A 336 3.20 22.72 14.69
C LYS A 336 4.17 21.69 14.12
N LEU A 337 5.25 21.44 14.84
CA LEU A 337 6.11 20.27 14.64
C LEU A 337 5.56 19.06 15.41
N ALA A 338 5.68 17.88 14.83
CA ALA A 338 5.44 16.59 15.46
C ALA A 338 6.51 16.28 16.51
N GLN A 339 6.24 15.32 17.40
CA GLN A 339 7.16 15.00 18.50
C GLN A 339 8.51 14.45 17.99
N TRP A 340 8.47 13.58 16.98
CA TRP A 340 9.66 12.99 16.37
C TRP A 340 10.54 14.01 15.62
N GLU A 341 10.00 15.18 15.26
CA GLU A 341 10.77 16.27 14.64
C GLU A 341 11.57 17.07 15.69
N LYS A 342 11.15 17.01 16.96
CA LYS A 342 11.79 17.74 18.08
C LYS A 342 12.77 16.88 18.86
N ASP A 343 12.50 15.59 18.94
CA ASP A 343 13.25 14.64 19.75
C ASP A 343 14.09 13.71 18.86
N PRO A 344 15.43 13.84 18.84
CA PRO A 344 16.28 12.95 18.07
C PRO A 344 16.27 11.50 18.58
N GLU A 345 15.93 11.29 19.85
CA GLU A 345 15.88 9.98 20.52
C GLU A 345 14.46 9.40 20.55
N TYR A 346 13.53 9.97 19.78
CA TYR A 346 12.11 9.60 19.78
C TYR A 346 11.88 8.09 19.62
N CYS A 347 12.67 7.42 18.78
CA CYS A 347 12.52 5.98 18.56
C CYS A 347 12.74 5.12 19.82
N ASN A 348 13.48 5.60 20.83
CA ASN A 348 13.67 4.85 22.07
C ASN A 348 12.33 4.64 22.80
N SER A 349 11.45 5.64 22.78
CA SER A 349 10.09 5.51 23.31
C SER A 349 9.21 4.59 22.45
N VAL A 350 9.36 4.66 21.12
CA VAL A 350 8.62 3.80 20.19
C VAL A 350 8.98 2.33 20.40
N LYS A 351 10.27 2.01 20.54
CA LYS A 351 10.77 0.64 20.82
C LYS A 351 10.21 0.04 22.11
N GLN A 352 9.69 0.85 23.03
CA GLN A 352 9.06 0.39 24.28
C GLN A 352 7.53 0.32 24.20
N THR A 353 6.94 0.86 23.12
CA THR A 353 5.49 0.99 22.98
C THR A 353 4.92 -0.13 22.12
N ALA A 354 3.91 -0.84 22.62
CA ALA A 354 3.18 -1.82 21.80
C ALA A 354 2.48 -1.15 20.61
N PRO A 355 2.46 -1.77 19.42
CA PRO A 355 3.00 -3.10 19.08
C PRO A 355 4.46 -3.10 18.59
N TYR A 356 5.20 -1.99 18.68
CA TYR A 356 6.55 -1.86 18.12
C TYR A 356 7.67 -2.45 19.00
N ASN A 357 7.34 -2.82 20.22
CA ASN A 357 8.26 -3.41 21.19
C ASN A 357 8.48 -4.92 20.99
N GLN A 358 7.74 -5.56 20.09
CA GLN A 358 7.77 -7.02 19.86
C GLN A 358 7.65 -7.35 18.36
N GLY A 359 8.07 -8.57 18.02
CA GLY A 359 7.93 -9.13 16.67
C GLY A 359 8.66 -8.33 15.59
N THR A 360 8.10 -8.32 14.38
CA THR A 360 8.67 -7.64 13.22
C THR A 360 8.16 -6.22 13.02
N ARG A 361 7.19 -5.78 13.82
CA ARG A 361 6.41 -4.56 13.55
C ARG A 361 7.25 -3.30 13.32
N LEU A 362 8.32 -3.13 14.10
CA LEU A 362 9.21 -1.97 13.91
C LEU A 362 9.92 -2.03 12.56
N VAL A 363 10.48 -3.18 12.18
CA VAL A 363 11.21 -3.33 10.92
C VAL A 363 10.28 -3.37 9.69
N ASP A 364 9.02 -3.77 9.87
CA ASP A 364 7.98 -3.56 8.87
C ASP A 364 7.73 -2.09 8.56
N LEU A 365 7.69 -1.25 9.60
CA LEU A 365 7.54 0.18 9.42
C LEU A 365 8.79 0.82 8.80
N ILE A 366 9.98 0.26 9.05
CA ILE A 366 11.21 0.69 8.36
C ILE A 366 11.18 0.34 6.86
N ASP A 367 10.72 -0.85 6.47
CA ASP A 367 10.54 -1.19 5.06
C ASP A 367 9.57 -0.23 4.36
N MET A 368 8.43 0.08 4.99
CA MET A 368 7.48 1.08 4.49
C MET A 368 8.12 2.47 4.38
N THR A 369 8.95 2.85 5.35
CA THR A 369 9.71 4.11 5.34
C THR A 369 10.68 4.19 4.16
N ILE A 370 11.36 3.08 3.85
CA ILE A 370 12.27 2.98 2.71
C ILE A 370 11.52 3.16 1.40
N LEU A 371 10.37 2.47 1.24
CA LEU A 371 9.49 2.64 0.09
C LEU A 371 9.07 4.11 -0.05
N ASP A 372 8.51 4.68 1.03
CA ASP A 372 8.02 6.06 1.05
C ASP A 372 9.13 7.07 0.73
N PHE A 373 10.36 6.88 1.21
CA PHE A 373 11.47 7.77 0.87
C PHE A 373 11.88 7.68 -0.60
N LEU A 374 11.99 6.46 -1.15
CA LEU A 374 12.33 6.26 -2.56
C LEU A 374 11.35 6.98 -3.48
N MET A 375 10.05 6.91 -3.18
CA MET A 375 9.03 7.63 -3.93
C MET A 375 8.75 9.05 -3.44
N SER A 376 9.39 9.54 -2.37
CA SER A 376 9.11 10.84 -1.74
C SER A 376 7.66 11.02 -1.26
N ASN A 377 7.02 9.96 -0.78
CA ASN A 377 5.70 10.02 -0.17
C ASN A 377 5.78 10.48 1.29
N MET A 378 5.31 11.69 1.56
CA MET A 378 5.31 12.29 2.90
C MET A 378 4.05 12.02 3.72
N ASP A 379 3.02 11.42 3.12
CA ASP A 379 1.65 11.39 3.66
C ASP A 379 1.30 10.04 4.32
N ARG A 380 2.30 9.32 4.85
CA ARG A 380 2.08 8.06 5.58
C ARG A 380 1.59 8.30 7.01
N HIS A 381 0.33 8.71 7.16
CA HIS A 381 -0.24 8.98 8.49
C HIS A 381 -0.83 7.75 9.19
N HIS A 382 -1.27 6.75 8.43
CA HIS A 382 -1.69 5.45 8.93
C HIS A 382 -1.13 4.33 8.05
N TYR A 383 -1.20 3.13 8.58
CA TYR A 383 -1.04 1.88 7.84
C TYR A 383 -2.12 0.89 8.31
N GLU A 384 -2.37 -0.15 7.53
CA GLU A 384 -3.37 -1.18 7.86
C GLU A 384 -2.73 -2.55 8.04
N THR A 385 -3.36 -3.40 8.84
CA THR A 385 -3.08 -4.84 8.94
C THR A 385 -4.39 -5.62 8.86
N PHE A 386 -4.34 -6.88 8.42
CA PHE A 386 -5.49 -7.78 8.56
C PHE A 386 -5.65 -8.20 10.02
N GLU A 387 -6.85 -8.04 10.58
CA GLU A 387 -7.09 -8.34 12.01
C GLU A 387 -6.86 -9.82 12.34
N LYS A 388 -7.22 -10.70 11.40
CA LYS A 388 -7.06 -12.16 11.54
C LYS A 388 -5.64 -12.56 11.92
N PHE A 389 -4.63 -11.88 11.38
CA PHE A 389 -3.23 -12.23 11.62
C PHE A 389 -2.66 -11.61 12.90
N GLY A 390 -3.40 -10.74 13.60
CA GLY A 390 -2.94 -10.11 14.82
C GLY A 390 -1.77 -9.14 14.57
N ASN A 391 -0.75 -9.20 15.43
CA ASN A 391 0.38 -8.26 15.35
C ASN A 391 1.52 -8.74 14.44
N ASP A 392 1.66 -10.05 14.28
CA ASP A 392 2.71 -10.72 13.50
C ASP A 392 2.23 -10.96 12.06
N THR A 393 2.28 -9.88 11.29
CA THR A 393 1.87 -9.80 9.89
C THR A 393 2.55 -8.60 9.24
N PHE A 394 2.61 -8.61 7.91
CA PHE A 394 3.06 -7.46 7.14
C PHE A 394 2.09 -6.26 7.24
N LEU A 395 2.58 -5.07 6.88
CA LEU A 395 1.78 -3.84 6.79
C LEU A 395 1.30 -3.63 5.35
N LEU A 396 0.01 -3.32 5.18
CA LEU A 396 -0.54 -2.94 3.89
C LEU A 396 -0.03 -1.55 3.49
N HIS A 397 0.61 -1.46 2.32
CA HIS A 397 1.14 -0.21 1.75
C HIS A 397 0.08 0.47 0.87
N LEU A 398 -0.97 1.06 1.46
CA LEU A 398 -2.11 1.66 0.72
C LEU A 398 -1.94 3.16 0.48
N ASP A 399 -2.71 3.74 -0.45
CA ASP A 399 -2.74 5.19 -0.72
C ASP A 399 -1.35 5.81 -0.99
N ASN A 400 -0.73 5.40 -2.09
CA ASN A 400 0.61 5.83 -2.48
C ASN A 400 0.60 7.01 -3.48
N GLY A 401 -0.58 7.55 -3.77
CA GLY A 401 -0.81 8.58 -4.80
C GLY A 401 -0.06 9.90 -4.60
N ARG A 402 0.47 10.18 -3.40
CA ARG A 402 1.27 11.38 -3.11
C ARG A 402 2.78 11.17 -3.21
N GLY A 403 3.23 10.02 -3.73
CA GLY A 403 4.62 9.88 -4.16
C GLY A 403 4.85 10.43 -5.56
N PHE A 404 6.11 10.40 -5.99
CA PHE A 404 6.59 10.89 -7.28
C PHE A 404 6.08 12.31 -7.61
N GLY A 405 5.91 13.14 -6.58
CA GLY A 405 5.54 14.55 -6.74
C GLY A 405 6.73 15.46 -7.06
N ARG A 406 7.94 15.12 -6.59
CA ARG A 406 9.17 15.86 -6.88
C ARG A 406 10.30 14.91 -7.23
N HIS A 407 11.06 15.20 -8.28
CA HIS A 407 12.27 14.47 -8.65
C HIS A 407 13.54 15.28 -8.39
N SER A 408 13.44 16.61 -8.38
CA SER A 408 14.57 17.51 -8.16
C SER A 408 14.97 17.62 -6.69
N GLN A 409 14.07 17.28 -5.78
CA GLN A 409 14.26 17.33 -4.33
C GLN A 409 14.03 15.97 -3.66
N ASP A 410 14.89 15.63 -2.70
CA ASP A 410 14.70 14.50 -1.79
C ASP A 410 14.25 15.02 -0.43
N GLU A 411 13.29 14.33 0.20
CA GLU A 411 12.75 14.73 1.50
C GLU A 411 13.36 13.88 2.63
N PRO A 412 14.46 14.33 3.27
CA PRO A 412 15.18 13.53 4.26
C PRO A 412 14.35 13.25 5.52
N SER A 413 13.33 14.05 5.82
CA SER A 413 12.48 13.81 6.99
C SER A 413 11.65 12.53 6.88
N ILE A 414 11.43 11.99 5.67
CA ILE A 414 10.79 10.67 5.51
C ILE A 414 11.67 9.57 6.11
N LEU A 415 13.01 9.65 6.01
CA LEU A 415 13.93 8.66 6.58
C LEU A 415 14.12 8.78 8.11
N ALA A 416 13.42 9.68 8.80
CA ALA A 416 13.53 9.83 10.24
C ALA A 416 13.37 8.50 11.02
N PRO A 417 12.41 7.61 10.72
CA PRO A 417 12.31 6.31 11.38
C PRO A 417 13.59 5.48 11.27
N LEU A 418 14.15 5.34 10.06
CA LEU A 418 15.40 4.57 9.85
C LEU A 418 16.57 5.20 10.59
N LYS A 419 16.71 6.53 10.52
CA LYS A 419 17.80 7.28 11.15
C LYS A 419 17.73 7.23 12.68
N GLN A 420 16.54 7.35 13.26
CA GLN A 420 16.34 7.37 14.71
C GLN A 420 16.38 5.97 15.32
N CYS A 421 15.81 4.97 14.62
CA CYS A 421 15.76 3.62 15.14
C CYS A 421 17.04 2.84 14.90
N CYS A 422 17.77 3.15 13.82
CA CYS A 422 18.93 2.41 13.34
C CYS A 422 18.69 0.91 13.33
N ARG A 423 17.55 0.45 12.78
CA ARG A 423 17.24 -0.97 12.58
C ARG A 423 16.74 -1.20 11.16
N ILE A 424 17.10 -2.32 10.54
CA ILE A 424 16.66 -2.72 9.19
C ILE A 424 16.69 -4.25 9.08
N ARG A 425 15.79 -4.84 8.29
CA ARG A 425 15.87 -6.27 7.93
C ARG A 425 17.13 -6.56 7.14
N HIS A 426 17.76 -7.69 7.42
CA HIS A 426 18.93 -8.14 6.68
C HIS A 426 18.57 -8.41 5.22
N SER A 427 17.44 -9.09 4.96
CA SER A 427 16.94 -9.34 3.60
C SER A 427 16.71 -8.06 2.79
N THR A 428 16.10 -7.04 3.40
CA THR A 428 15.88 -5.72 2.77
C THR A 428 17.21 -5.05 2.42
N LEU A 429 18.19 -5.02 3.34
CA LEU A 429 19.50 -4.43 3.07
C LEU A 429 20.22 -5.11 1.91
N LEU A 430 20.17 -6.44 1.83
CA LEU A 430 20.79 -7.18 0.73
C LEU A 430 20.14 -6.85 -0.61
N ARG A 431 18.79 -6.77 -0.67
CA ARG A 431 18.07 -6.35 -1.88
C ARG A 431 18.38 -4.91 -2.28
N LEU A 432 18.48 -3.98 -1.33
CA LEU A 432 18.87 -2.59 -1.60
C LEU A 432 20.29 -2.49 -2.17
N ARG A 433 21.24 -3.29 -1.65
CA ARG A 433 22.61 -3.36 -2.19
C ARG A 433 22.62 -3.94 -3.60
N LEU A 434 21.86 -5.01 -3.85
CA LEU A 434 21.73 -5.59 -5.18
C LEU A 434 21.17 -4.57 -6.18
N LEU A 435 20.12 -3.83 -5.80
CA LEU A 435 19.51 -2.80 -6.65
C LEU A 435 20.41 -1.56 -6.87
N SER A 436 21.54 -1.46 -6.16
CA SER A 436 22.53 -0.39 -6.32
C SER A 436 23.67 -0.73 -7.28
N VAL A 437 23.80 -1.99 -7.70
CA VAL A 437 24.87 -2.40 -8.63
C VAL A 437 24.48 -2.14 -10.09
N PRO A 438 25.44 -1.89 -11.00
CA PRO A 438 25.14 -1.55 -12.40
C PRO A 438 24.27 -2.58 -13.15
N ASP A 439 24.38 -3.86 -12.83
CA ASP A 439 23.62 -4.91 -13.53
C ASP A 439 22.14 -4.93 -13.16
N PHE A 440 21.80 -4.45 -11.95
CA PHE A 440 20.45 -4.45 -11.39
C PHE A 440 20.02 -3.06 -10.91
N ARG A 441 20.59 -2.02 -11.50
CA ARG A 441 20.36 -0.63 -11.13
C ARG A 441 18.87 -0.33 -11.02
N LEU A 442 18.44 0.22 -9.88
CA LEU A 442 17.02 0.41 -9.56
C LEU A 442 16.25 1.17 -10.65
N SER A 443 16.81 2.25 -11.19
CA SER A 443 16.19 3.00 -12.28
C SER A 443 15.94 2.16 -13.54
N ASP A 444 16.88 1.30 -13.93
CA ASP A 444 16.73 0.40 -15.09
C ASP A 444 15.66 -0.67 -14.81
N MET A 445 15.67 -1.26 -13.61
CA MET A 445 14.69 -2.28 -13.23
C MET A 445 13.28 -1.71 -13.15
N MET A 446 13.16 -0.48 -12.66
CA MET A 446 11.91 0.25 -12.61
C MET A 446 11.39 0.59 -14.01
N ARG A 447 12.28 1.02 -14.92
CA ARG A 447 11.94 1.26 -16.32
C ARG A 447 11.39 0.00 -16.98
N ASP A 448 12.08 -1.13 -16.86
CA ASP A 448 11.67 -2.41 -17.44
C ASP A 448 10.36 -2.95 -16.85
N CYS A 449 10.08 -2.66 -15.58
CA CYS A 449 8.80 -2.98 -14.95
C CYS A 449 7.66 -2.14 -15.53
N LEU A 450 7.85 -0.83 -15.65
CA LEU A 450 6.80 0.10 -16.07
C LEU A 450 6.46 0.00 -17.55
N THR A 451 7.39 -0.45 -18.41
CA THR A 451 7.12 -0.64 -19.85
C THR A 451 6.06 -1.70 -20.14
N GLN A 452 5.76 -2.57 -19.17
CA GLN A 452 4.71 -3.57 -19.25
C GLN A 452 3.30 -3.00 -19.00
N ASP A 453 3.20 -1.77 -18.48
CA ASP A 453 1.92 -1.12 -18.22
C ASP A 453 1.29 -0.57 -19.52
N PRO A 454 -0.02 -0.76 -19.76
CA PRO A 454 -0.71 -0.26 -20.97
C PRO A 454 -0.57 1.24 -21.20
N LEU A 455 -0.46 2.06 -20.15
CA LEU A 455 -0.29 3.51 -20.28
C LEU A 455 1.08 3.92 -20.84
N THR A 456 2.03 2.98 -20.97
CA THR A 456 3.29 3.19 -21.71
C THR A 456 3.03 3.53 -23.18
N ALA A 457 1.96 3.01 -23.77
CA ALA A 457 1.57 3.34 -25.15
C ALA A 457 1.18 4.83 -25.32
N VAL A 458 0.80 5.51 -24.23
CA VAL A 458 0.50 6.95 -24.22
C VAL A 458 1.78 7.75 -23.98
N ALA A 459 2.53 7.40 -22.94
CA ALA A 459 3.83 7.99 -22.58
C ALA A 459 4.53 7.11 -21.52
N PRO A 460 5.81 7.33 -21.19
CA PRO A 460 6.44 6.70 -20.02
C PRO A 460 5.80 7.12 -18.69
N LEU A 461 5.51 6.18 -17.76
CA LEU A 461 4.81 6.46 -16.49
C LEU A 461 5.59 7.37 -15.54
N LEU A 462 6.91 7.20 -15.49
CA LEU A 462 7.84 8.08 -14.80
C LEU A 462 8.79 8.72 -15.81
N SER A 463 9.08 10.00 -15.60
CA SER A 463 10.09 10.71 -16.37
C SER A 463 11.50 10.23 -16.00
N GLU A 464 12.48 10.46 -16.89
CA GLU A 464 13.89 10.15 -16.62
C GLU A 464 14.42 10.76 -15.32
N PRO A 465 14.08 12.02 -14.97
CA PRO A 465 14.46 12.59 -13.68
C PRO A 465 13.93 11.81 -12.47
N HIS A 466 12.70 11.28 -12.52
CA HIS A 466 12.16 10.46 -11.44
C HIS A 466 12.90 9.14 -11.29
N LEU A 467 13.26 8.50 -12.41
CA LEU A 467 14.05 7.26 -12.39
C LEU A 467 15.45 7.52 -11.84
N ALA A 468 16.12 8.59 -12.26
CA ALA A 468 17.42 8.99 -11.71
C ALA A 468 17.35 9.33 -10.21
N ALA A 469 16.24 9.93 -9.76
CA ALA A 469 16.02 10.22 -8.35
C ALA A 469 15.92 8.94 -7.49
N LEU A 470 15.39 7.83 -8.02
CA LEU A 470 15.34 6.55 -7.29
C LEU A 470 16.75 6.07 -6.92
N ASP A 471 17.70 6.12 -7.85
CA ASP A 471 19.09 5.71 -7.57
C ASP A 471 19.77 6.62 -6.54
N ARG A 472 19.55 7.95 -6.66
CA ARG A 472 20.09 8.94 -5.71
C ARG A 472 19.53 8.72 -4.30
N ARG A 473 18.24 8.43 -4.20
CA ARG A 473 17.57 8.13 -2.92
C ARG A 473 18.03 6.77 -2.36
N LEU A 474 18.21 5.76 -3.20
CA LEU A 474 18.77 4.47 -2.79
C LEU A 474 20.17 4.63 -2.20
N ALA A 475 21.06 5.39 -2.86
CA ALA A 475 22.38 5.71 -2.33
C ALA A 475 22.30 6.41 -0.96
N THR A 476 21.33 7.32 -0.79
CA THR A 476 21.09 7.98 0.50
C THR A 476 20.67 7.00 1.59
N ILE A 477 19.78 6.05 1.31
CA ILE A 477 19.38 5.00 2.26
C ILE A 477 20.58 4.17 2.70
N LEU A 478 21.39 3.71 1.74
CA LEU A 478 22.58 2.89 2.02
C LEU A 478 23.57 3.66 2.90
N LYS A 479 23.77 4.95 2.66
CA LYS A 479 24.62 5.82 3.49
C LYS A 479 24.08 5.97 4.92
N VAL A 480 22.77 6.11 5.09
CA VAL A 480 22.15 6.17 6.43
C VAL A 480 22.36 4.85 7.17
N VAL A 481 22.15 3.70 6.51
CA VAL A 481 22.38 2.38 7.11
C VAL A 481 23.85 2.21 7.49
N GLN A 482 24.79 2.58 6.61
CA GLN A 482 26.23 2.54 6.93
C GLN A 482 26.55 3.34 8.19
N THR A 483 26.04 4.58 8.28
CA THR A 483 26.23 5.45 9.45
C THR A 483 25.67 4.81 10.73
N CYS A 484 24.54 4.12 10.64
CA CYS A 484 23.99 3.37 11.76
C CYS A 484 24.90 2.20 12.16
N GLN A 485 25.40 1.43 11.20
CA GLN A 485 26.28 0.28 11.45
C GLN A 485 27.63 0.67 12.08
N GLU A 486 28.14 1.87 11.77
CA GLU A 486 29.34 2.42 12.40
C GLU A 486 29.14 2.77 13.88
N LYS A 487 27.90 3.07 14.29
CA LYS A 487 27.56 3.55 15.64
C LYS A 487 26.90 2.51 16.54
N HIS A 488 26.19 1.54 15.95
CA HIS A 488 25.35 0.58 16.67
C HIS A 488 25.63 -0.85 16.20
N LYS A 489 25.54 -1.82 17.12
CA LYS A 489 25.80 -3.24 16.82
C LYS A 489 24.55 -4.01 16.39
N ASP A 490 23.36 -3.55 16.80
CA ASP A 490 22.06 -4.23 16.65
C ASP A 490 21.21 -3.70 15.47
N VAL A 491 21.90 -3.15 14.45
CA VAL A 491 21.25 -2.54 13.28
C VAL A 491 20.53 -3.55 12.42
N LEU A 492 21.11 -4.73 12.25
CA LEU A 492 20.51 -5.78 11.43
C LEU A 492 19.51 -6.57 12.27
N TYR A 493 18.27 -6.59 11.83
CA TYR A 493 17.28 -7.57 12.26
C TYR A 493 17.47 -8.81 11.40
N GLU A 494 17.89 -9.90 12.02
CA GLU A 494 18.20 -11.15 11.34
C GLU A 494 16.91 -11.89 10.98
N ASP A 495 16.56 -11.88 9.69
CA ASP A 495 15.42 -12.56 9.09
C ASP A 495 15.85 -13.65 8.09
N LEU A 496 17.15 -13.96 8.05
CA LEU A 496 17.77 -15.00 7.22
C LEU A 496 18.22 -16.23 8.03
N GLY A 497 17.90 -16.31 9.32
CA GLY A 497 18.26 -17.43 10.18
C GLY A 497 17.73 -18.76 9.65
N GLY A 498 18.65 -19.67 9.27
CA GLY A 498 18.34 -20.97 8.66
C GLY A 498 18.80 -21.14 7.21
N TYR A 499 19.31 -20.08 6.56
CA TYR A 499 19.83 -20.16 5.20
C TYR A 499 21.33 -20.44 5.18
N ASP A 500 21.71 -21.49 4.45
CA ASP A 500 23.10 -21.85 4.21
C ASP A 500 23.75 -20.79 3.34
N ALA A 501 24.85 -20.20 3.82
CA ALA A 501 25.53 -19.10 3.14
C ALA A 501 26.11 -19.51 1.77
N ASP A 502 26.29 -20.83 1.56
CA ASP A 502 26.76 -21.40 0.31
C ASP A 502 25.66 -21.56 -0.75
N LYS A 503 24.39 -21.26 -0.41
CA LYS A 503 23.22 -21.32 -1.31
C LYS A 503 22.60 -19.95 -1.64
N LEU A 504 23.06 -18.88 -0.99
CA LEU A 504 22.70 -17.48 -1.26
C LEU A 504 23.69 -16.87 -2.24
#